data_AF-A6F4S9-F1
#
_entry.id   AF-A6F4S9-F1
#
_cell.length_a   1.000
_cell.length_b   1.000
_cell.length_c   1.000
_cell.angle_alpha   90.00
_cell.angle_beta   90.00
_cell.angle_gamma   90.00
#
_symmetry.space_group_name_H-M   'P 1'
#
loop_
_entity.id
_entity.type
_entity.pdbx_description
1 polymer ?
#
loop_
_entity_poly.entity_id
_entity_poly.type
_entity_poly.pdbx_seq_one_letter_code
_entity_poly.pdbx_strand_id
1 'polypeptide(L)'
;MVMTTGLSDFEKDLPTGDREVDEVLAEAREVTGKDWQVTVTRNSEARLFRSPKITERWQLYVYVGGFLPWQVLGCASCKRSVFAYLCGVVSGARIKTREAE
;
A
#
# COMPACT_ATOMS: atom_id res chain seq x y z
N MET A 1 -4.77 -9.77 13.27
CA MET A 1 -3.46 -9.46 13.88
C MET A 1 -2.79 -8.42 13.01
N VAL A 2 -2.46 -7.25 13.56
CA VAL A 2 -1.79 -6.20 12.79
C VAL A 2 -0.29 -6.32 13.02
N MET A 3 0.49 -6.46 11.94
CA MET A 3 1.93 -6.55 12.04
C MET A 3 2.55 -5.16 11.95
N THR A 4 3.13 -4.71 13.05
CA THR A 4 3.97 -3.51 13.11
C THR A 4 5.31 -3.84 12.48
N THR A 5 5.63 -3.18 11.38
CA THR A 5 6.87 -3.36 10.64
C THR A 5 7.61 -2.02 10.61
N GLY A 6 8.94 -2.04 10.60
CA GLY A 6 9.69 -0.86 10.20
C GLY A 6 9.50 -0.63 8.70
N LEU A 7 8.96 0.52 8.32
CA LEU A 7 9.09 1.05 6.96
C LEU A 7 10.31 1.96 6.97
N SER A 8 11.24 1.75 6.04
CA SER A 8 12.46 2.55 5.97
C SER A 8 12.16 3.94 5.42
N ASP A 9 12.90 4.95 5.84
CA ASP A 9 12.65 6.33 5.40
C ASP A 9 12.76 6.52 3.88
N PHE A 10 13.64 5.74 3.22
CA PHE A 10 13.79 5.78 1.77
C PHE A 10 12.60 5.15 1.01
N GLU A 11 11.77 4.34 1.68
CA GLU A 11 10.59 3.68 1.09
C GLU A 11 9.34 4.56 1.17
N LYS A 12 9.40 5.67 1.92
CA LYS A 12 8.29 6.59 2.10
C LYS A 12 8.06 7.41 0.83
N ASP A 13 6.80 7.55 0.47
CA ASP A 13 6.31 8.38 -0.62
C ASP A 13 6.94 8.08 -1.98
N LEU A 14 7.54 6.89 -2.13
CA LEU A 14 8.00 6.42 -3.41
C LEU A 14 6.80 6.11 -4.30
N PRO A 15 6.84 6.52 -5.58
CA PRO A 15 5.84 6.11 -6.55
C PRO A 15 5.92 4.59 -6.73
N THR A 16 4.76 3.95 -6.87
CA THR A 16 4.70 2.49 -7.08
C THR A 16 5.13 2.10 -8.51
N GLY A 17 5.22 3.08 -9.41
CA GLY A 17 5.47 2.88 -10.84
C GLY A 17 4.19 2.49 -11.59
N ASP A 18 3.04 2.52 -10.91
CA ASP A 18 1.73 2.24 -11.49
C ASP A 18 0.79 3.43 -11.27
N ARG A 19 0.49 4.14 -12.36
CA ARG A 19 -0.26 5.40 -12.32
C ARG A 19 -1.61 5.26 -11.63
N GLU A 20 -2.34 4.17 -11.91
CA GLU A 20 -3.67 3.95 -11.34
C GLU A 20 -3.61 3.77 -9.82
N VAL A 21 -2.59 3.04 -9.31
CA VAL A 21 -2.41 2.86 -7.88
C VAL A 21 -1.96 4.16 -7.21
N ASP A 22 -1.05 4.90 -7.84
CA ASP A 22 -0.53 6.16 -7.32
C ASP A 22 -1.65 7.23 -7.21
N GLU A 23 -2.54 7.31 -8.21
CA GLU A 23 -3.71 8.21 -8.22
C GLU A 23 -4.67 7.90 -7.05
N VAL A 24 -5.06 6.63 -6.89
CA VAL A 24 -5.99 6.23 -5.82
C VAL A 24 -5.32 6.33 -4.44
N LEU A 25 -4.01 6.10 -4.35
CA LEU A 25 -3.26 6.29 -3.11
C LEU A 25 -3.26 7.76 -2.66
N ALA A 26 -3.04 8.70 -3.59
CA ALA A 26 -3.11 10.12 -3.31
C ALA A 26 -4.52 10.52 -2.84
N GLU A 27 -5.55 10.04 -3.52
CA GLU A 27 -6.95 10.27 -3.13
C GLU A 27 -7.25 9.69 -1.74
N ALA A 28 -6.77 8.48 -1.44
CA ALA A 28 -6.95 7.84 -0.13
C ALA A 28 -6.32 8.66 1.00
N ARG A 29 -5.13 9.24 0.78
CA ARG A 29 -4.46 10.14 1.75
C ARG A 29 -5.30 11.38 2.00
N GLU A 30 -5.79 12.01 0.93
CA GLU A 30 -6.62 13.21 1.02
C GLU A 30 -7.91 12.97 1.80
N VAL A 31 -8.71 11.95 1.42
CA VAL A 31 -10.05 11.75 2.00
C VAL A 31 -10.01 11.17 3.42
N THR A 32 -8.95 10.47 3.79
CA THR A 32 -8.84 9.88 5.14
C THR A 32 -7.97 10.68 6.10
N GLY A 33 -7.14 11.61 5.60
CA GLY A 33 -6.14 12.31 6.39
C GLY A 33 -5.07 11.40 7.00
N LYS A 34 -4.91 10.17 6.48
CA LYS A 34 -3.93 9.19 6.96
C LYS A 34 -2.77 9.06 5.99
N ASP A 35 -1.58 8.85 6.54
CA ASP A 35 -0.41 8.48 5.75
C ASP A 35 -0.50 7.01 5.32
N TRP A 36 -1.04 6.79 4.14
CA TRP A 36 -1.01 5.52 3.43
C TRP A 36 0.28 5.41 2.62
N GLN A 37 0.97 4.27 2.68
CA GLN A 37 2.19 4.02 1.91
C GLN A 37 2.07 2.70 1.17
N VAL A 38 2.61 2.60 -0.04
CA VAL A 38 2.66 1.36 -0.82
C VAL A 38 4.10 1.07 -1.18
N THR A 39 4.58 -0.14 -0.89
CA THR A 39 5.89 -0.59 -1.35
C THR A 39 5.74 -1.69 -2.39
N VAL A 40 6.63 -1.65 -3.38
CA VAL A 40 6.73 -2.65 -4.45
C VAL A 40 8.15 -3.21 -4.44
N THR A 41 8.31 -4.45 -3.96
CA THR A 41 9.60 -5.14 -3.98
C THR A 41 9.65 -6.06 -5.20
N ARG A 42 10.64 -5.85 -6.07
CA ARG A 42 10.91 -6.72 -7.22
C ARG A 42 12.10 -7.62 -6.92
N ASN A 43 11.85 -8.91 -6.78
CA ASN A 43 12.89 -9.91 -6.59
C ASN A 43 13.07 -10.68 -7.90
N SER A 44 14.31 -10.78 -8.38
CA SER A 44 14.69 -11.68 -9.46
C SER A 44 15.35 -12.93 -8.87
N GLU A 45 14.70 -14.07 -9.00
CA GLU A 45 15.31 -15.35 -8.67
C GLU A 45 16.10 -15.83 -9.89
N ALA A 46 17.42 -15.75 -9.81
CA ALA A 46 18.30 -16.40 -10.76
C ALA A 46 18.15 -17.92 -10.62
N ARG A 47 17.86 -18.61 -11.73
CA ARG A 47 17.71 -20.07 -11.76
C ARG A 47 18.72 -20.66 -12.72
N LEU A 48 19.47 -21.66 -12.26
CA LEU A 48 20.37 -22.42 -13.13
C LEU A 48 19.55 -23.11 -14.23
N PHE A 49 19.95 -22.93 -15.49
CA PHE A 49 19.32 -23.51 -16.69
C PHE A 49 17.86 -23.09 -16.96
N ARG A 50 17.37 -21.99 -16.36
CA ARG A 50 16.03 -21.45 -16.64
C ARG A 50 16.07 -19.92 -16.72
N SER A 51 15.11 -19.34 -17.42
CA SER A 51 14.92 -17.89 -17.41
C SER A 51 14.68 -17.40 -15.97
N PRO A 52 15.29 -16.28 -15.57
CA PRO A 52 15.09 -15.72 -14.24
C PRO A 52 13.61 -15.42 -14.01
N LYS A 53 13.12 -15.82 -12.83
CA LYS A 53 11.74 -15.55 -12.44
C LYS A 53 11.72 -14.21 -11.71
N ILE A 54 10.98 -13.25 -12.27
CA ILE A 54 10.72 -11.97 -11.60
C ILE A 54 9.44 -12.13 -10.79
N THR A 55 9.53 -11.87 -9.48
CA THR A 55 8.37 -11.82 -8.58
C THR A 55 8.24 -10.43 -8.00
N GLU A 56 7.06 -9.85 -8.13
CA GLU A 56 6.72 -8.58 -7.51
C GLU A 56 5.90 -8.82 -6.25
N ARG A 57 6.27 -8.15 -5.17
CA ARG A 57 5.51 -8.13 -3.92
C ARG A 57 5.00 -6.73 -3.68
N TRP A 58 3.69 -6.61 -3.49
CA TRP A 58 3.01 -5.36 -3.21
C TRP A 58 2.57 -5.36 -1.76
N GLN A 59 2.82 -4.28 -1.02
CA GLN A 59 2.41 -4.17 0.37
C GLN A 59 1.84 -2.78 0.65
N LEU A 60 0.64 -2.74 1.23
CA LEU A 60 0.01 -1.51 1.70
C LEU A 60 0.28 -1.32 3.19
N TYR A 61 0.69 -0.12 3.55
CA TYR A 61 1.00 0.30 4.91
C TYR A 61 0.12 1.48 5.32
N VAL A 62 -0.14 1.56 6.62
CA VAL A 62 -0.79 2.71 7.24
C VAL A 62 -0.03 3.12 8.49
N TYR A 63 0.10 4.43 8.72
CA TYR A 63 0.66 4.96 9.95
C TYR A 63 -0.36 4.84 11.10
N VAL A 64 0.08 4.28 12.23
CA VAL A 64 -0.75 4.14 13.45
C VAL A 64 -0.13 4.74 14.72
N GLY A 65 1.10 5.25 14.64
CA GLY A 65 1.84 5.78 15.78
C GLY A 65 2.50 4.72 16.68
N GLY A 66 3.32 5.17 17.64
CA GLY A 66 4.06 4.29 18.56
C GLY A 66 5.44 3.83 18.03
N PHE A 67 6.04 2.85 18.71
CA PHE A 67 7.31 2.23 18.29
C PHE A 67 7.05 1.26 17.13
N LEU A 68 7.76 1.44 16.00
CA LEU A 68 7.47 0.81 14.70
C LEU A 68 6.06 1.16 14.19
N PRO A 69 5.82 2.44 13.83
CA PRO A 69 4.48 2.99 13.67
C PRO A 69 3.78 2.60 12.36
N TRP A 70 4.46 1.86 11.48
CA TRP A 70 3.93 1.46 10.18
C TRP A 70 3.38 0.04 10.25
N GLN A 71 2.13 -0.12 9.83
CA GLN A 71 1.44 -1.40 9.86
C GLN A 71 1.11 -1.90 8.47
N VAL A 72 1.50 -3.14 8.18
CA VAL A 72 1.16 -3.81 6.92
C VAL A 72 -0.27 -4.32 6.97
N LEU A 73 -1.03 -4.03 5.92
CA LEU A 73 -2.33 -4.64 5.67
C LEU A 73 -2.18 -5.94 4.90
N GLY A 74 -2.20 -7.06 5.62
CA GLY A 74 -2.00 -8.40 5.05
C GLY A 74 -3.01 -8.81 3.98
N CYS A 75 -4.20 -8.20 3.94
CA CYS A 75 -5.20 -8.44 2.90
C CYS A 75 -4.83 -7.79 1.55
N ALA A 76 -3.90 -6.85 1.53
CA ALA A 76 -3.42 -6.12 0.37
C ALA A 76 -1.98 -6.55 0.03
N SER A 77 -1.85 -7.73 -0.58
CA SER A 77 -0.57 -8.43 -0.83
C SER A 77 -0.15 -8.53 -2.31
N CYS A 78 -1.01 -8.08 -3.21
CA CYS A 78 -0.75 -7.99 -4.65
C CYS A 78 -1.37 -6.71 -5.22
N LYS A 79 -0.91 -6.23 -6.38
CA LYS A 79 -1.40 -4.99 -7.04
C LYS A 79 -2.93 -4.87 -6.99
N ARG A 80 -3.64 -5.92 -7.46
CA ARG A 80 -5.11 -5.92 -7.53
C ARG A 80 -5.78 -5.76 -6.16
N SER A 81 -5.24 -6.42 -5.13
CA SER A 81 -5.76 -6.32 -3.76
C SER A 81 -5.46 -4.96 -3.12
N VAL A 82 -4.28 -4.40 -3.37
CA VAL A 82 -3.92 -3.03 -2.93
C VAL A 82 -4.88 -2.02 -3.54
N PHE A 83 -5.05 -2.06 -4.86
CA PHE A 83 -5.96 -1.18 -5.58
C PHE A 83 -7.39 -1.29 -5.06
N ALA A 84 -7.94 -2.52 -4.97
CA ALA A 84 -9.30 -2.74 -4.47
C ALA A 84 -9.49 -2.23 -3.03
N TYR A 85 -8.48 -2.42 -2.17
CA TYR A 85 -8.53 -1.93 -0.79
C TYR A 85 -8.55 -0.39 -0.75
N LEU A 86 -7.66 0.26 -1.50
CA LEU A 86 -7.62 1.73 -1.58
C LEU A 86 -8.93 2.31 -2.10
N CYS A 87 -9.51 1.74 -3.16
CA CYS A 87 -10.83 2.15 -3.65
C CYS A 87 -11.92 1.99 -2.58
N GLY A 88 -11.88 0.90 -1.81
CA GLY A 88 -12.81 0.68 -0.70
C GLY A 88 -12.65 1.71 0.41
N VAL A 89 -11.42 2.07 0.75
CA VAL A 89 -11.10 3.12 1.72
C VAL A 89 -11.65 4.47 1.26
N VAL A 90 -11.39 4.86 0.01
CA VAL A 90 -11.88 6.11 -0.58
C VAL A 90 -13.41 6.16 -0.57
N SER A 91 -14.05 5.11 -1.05
CA SER A 91 -15.52 5.02 -1.12
C SER A 91 -16.14 5.10 0.28
N GLY A 92 -15.57 4.36 1.24
CA GLY A 92 -16.04 4.35 2.63
C GLY A 92 -15.86 5.69 3.34
N ALA A 93 -14.77 6.42 3.06
CA ALA A 93 -14.55 7.75 3.60
C ALA A 93 -15.61 8.76 3.09
N ARG A 94 -15.88 8.75 1.79
CA ARG A 94 -16.88 9.64 1.16
C ARG A 94 -18.30 9.42 1.68
N ILE A 95 -18.68 8.17 1.95
CA ILE A 95 -19.99 7.86 2.53
C ILE A 95 -20.12 8.48 3.92
N LYS A 96 -19.10 8.32 4.77
CA LYS A 96 -19.10 8.92 6.11
C LYS A 96 -19.18 10.43 6.10
N THR A 97 -18.51 11.09 5.15
CA THR A 97 -18.59 12.55 5.01
C THR A 97 -20.01 13.00 4.69
N ARG A 98 -20.72 12.30 3.80
CA ARG A 98 -22.12 12.62 3.44
C ARG A 98 -23.12 12.38 4.57
N GLU A 99 -22.85 11.45 5.48
CA GLU A 99 -23.70 11.18 6.65
C GLU A 99 -23.49 12.19 7.79
N ALA A 100 -22.41 12.96 7.74
CA ALA A 100 -22.06 13.98 8.75
C ALA A 100 -22.54 15.39 8.39
N GLU A 101 -23.08 15.59 7.19
CA GLU A 101 -23.73 16.82 6.70
C GLU A 101 -25.24 16.79 6.96
#